data_AF-A0A6B3EY00-F1
#
_entry.id   AF-A0A6B3EY00-F1
#
_cell.length_a   1.000
_cell.length_b   1.000
_cell.length_c   1.000
_cell.angle_alpha   90.00
_cell.angle_beta   90.00
_cell.angle_gamma   90.00
#
_symmetry.space_group_name_H-M   'P 1'
#
loop_
_entity.id
_entity.type
_entity.pdbx_description
1 polymer ?
#
loop_
_entity_poly.entity_id
_entity_poly.type
_entity_poly.pdbx_seq_one_letter_code
_entity_poly.pdbx_strand_id
1 'polypeptide(L)' 'AEPWDVGEGGYQVGNFPPMWTEWNGKYRDTVRDLWRGEQGSLAEFAGRLTGSSDLYQDDGRRPLASINFVTC' A
#
# COMPACT_ATOMS: atom_id res chain seq x y z
N ALA A 1 4.39 -6.05 -8.98
CA ALA A 1 4.04 -5.00 -9.95
C ALA A 1 4.29 -3.64 -9.31
N GLU A 2 4.67 -2.66 -10.13
CA GLU A 2 4.49 -1.24 -9.81
C GLU A 2 3.06 -0.89 -10.27
N PRO A 3 2.08 -0.80 -9.37
CA PRO A 3 0.67 -0.78 -9.74
C PRO A 3 0.18 0.61 -10.14
N TRP A 4 1.00 1.38 -10.83
CA TRP A 4 0.63 2.70 -11.34
C TRP A 4 1.34 3.04 -12.65
N ASP A 5 0.68 3.85 -13.47
CA ASP A 5 1.29 4.61 -14.56
C ASP A 5 0.92 6.11 -14.48
N VAL A 6 1.46 6.93 -15.39
CA VAL A 6 1.21 8.38 -15.44
C VAL A 6 -0.06 8.78 -16.21
N GLY A 7 -0.76 7.80 -16.81
CA GLY A 7 -1.97 8.02 -17.56
C GLY A 7 -3.18 8.33 -16.68
N GLU A 8 -4.24 8.85 -17.29
CA GLU A 8 -5.52 9.00 -16.61
C GLU A 8 -6.05 7.61 -16.18
N GLY A 9 -6.36 7.45 -14.90
CA GLY A 9 -6.77 6.15 -14.35
C GLY A 9 -5.62 5.17 -14.12
N GLY A 10 -4.37 5.61 -14.22
CA GLY A 10 -3.18 4.78 -14.06
C GLY A 10 -3.00 4.16 -12.68
N TYR A 11 -3.61 4.73 -11.63
CA TYR A 11 -3.42 4.29 -10.25
C TYR A 11 -4.26 3.03 -9.93
N GLN A 12 -3.60 1.86 -9.92
CA GLN A 12 -4.22 0.55 -9.83
C GLN A 12 -3.77 -0.26 -8.60
N VAL A 13 -3.31 0.42 -7.54
CA VAL A 13 -2.96 -0.23 -6.27
C VAL A 13 -4.17 -0.98 -5.73
N GLY A 14 -4.02 -2.28 -5.48
CA GLY A 14 -5.09 -3.16 -5.01
C GLY A 14 -5.98 -3.72 -6.11
N ASN A 15 -5.79 -3.33 -7.38
CA ASN A 15 -6.63 -3.78 -8.50
C ASN A 15 -5.97 -4.86 -9.37
N PHE A 16 -4.73 -5.28 -9.09
CA PHE A 16 -4.14 -6.37 -9.85
C PHE A 16 -4.79 -7.72 -9.51
N PRO A 17 -4.86 -8.65 -10.48
CA PRO A 17 -5.44 -9.97 -10.25
C PRO A 17 -4.79 -10.73 -9.07
N PRO A 18 -5.49 -11.73 -8.50
CA PRO A 18 -4.90 -12.66 -7.56
C PRO A 18 -3.59 -13.28 -8.08
N MET A 19 -2.69 -13.63 -7.16
CA MET A 19 -1.29 -14.06 -7.38
C MET A 19 -0.28 -12.95 -7.63
N TRP A 20 -0.69 -11.72 -7.92
CA TRP A 20 0.23 -10.59 -7.99
C TRP A 20 0.58 -10.06 -6.61
N THR A 21 1.86 -9.72 -6.45
CA THR A 21 2.35 -8.90 -5.34
C THR A 21 2.66 -7.50 -5.87
N GLU A 22 2.28 -6.48 -5.10
CA GLU A 22 2.29 -5.08 -5.52
C GLU A 22 3.19 -4.25 -4.62
N TRP A 23 3.95 -3.34 -5.24
CA TRP A 23 4.72 -2.33 -4.50
C TRP A 23 3.75 -1.39 -3.79
N ASN A 24 3.78 -1.40 -2.46
CA ASN A 24 2.86 -0.61 -1.67
C ASN A 24 3.39 0.82 -1.43
N GLY A 25 3.10 1.72 -2.38
CA GLY A 25 3.42 3.15 -2.25
C GLY A 25 2.74 3.81 -1.03
N LYS A 26 1.50 3.42 -0.70
CA LYS A 26 0.80 3.94 0.50
C LYS A 26 1.53 3.60 1.80
N TYR A 27 2.08 2.38 1.91
CA TYR A 27 2.90 1.99 3.06
C TYR A 27 4.13 2.90 3.18
N ARG A 28 4.87 3.08 2.07
CA ARG A 28 6.08 3.92 2.03
C ARG A 28 5.80 5.33 2.54
N ASP A 29 4.75 5.96 2.01
CA ASP A 29 4.45 7.36 2.30
C ASP A 29 3.92 7.51 3.73
N THR A 30 3.01 6.64 4.17
CA THR A 30 2.48 6.64 5.55
C THR A 30 3.58 6.46 6.59
N VAL A 31 4.51 5.52 6.36
CA VAL A 31 5.64 5.29 7.29
C VAL A 31 6.51 6.53 7.35
N ARG A 32 6.82 7.15 6.21
CA ARG A 32 7.61 8.40 6.17
C ARG A 32 6.91 9.54 6.89
N ASP A 33 5.59 9.68 6.72
CA ASP A 33 4.81 10.74 7.36
C ASP A 33 4.71 10.55 8.88
N LEU A 34 4.54 9.31 9.35
CA LEU A 34 4.62 9.00 10.79
C LEU A 34 5.96 9.44 11.38
N TRP A 35 7.08 9.09 10.73
CA TRP A 35 8.42 9.43 11.21
C TRP A 35 8.76 10.92 11.04
N ARG A 36 8.17 11.60 10.07
CA ARG A 36 8.27 13.06 9.92
C ARG A 36 7.51 13.80 11.03
N GLY A 37 6.58 13.13 11.71
CA GLY A 37 5.74 13.72 12.76
C GLY A 37 4.44 14.32 12.23
N GLU A 38 3.95 13.87 11.07
CA GLU A 38 2.67 14.30 10.51
C GLU A 38 1.52 13.92 11.44
N GLN A 39 0.64 14.88 11.76
CA GLN A 39 -0.48 14.67 12.66
C GLN A 39 -1.52 13.73 12.02
N GLY A 40 -2.13 12.86 12.81
CA GLY A 40 -3.16 11.93 12.34
C GLY A 40 -2.64 10.71 11.56
N SER A 41 -1.33 10.58 11.37
CA SER A 41 -0.71 9.44 10.66
C SER A 41 -0.83 8.09 11.40
N LEU A 42 -1.07 8.09 12.71
CA LEU A 42 -1.06 6.87 13.53
C LEU A 42 -2.14 5.85 13.13
N ALA A 43 -3.36 6.31 12.82
CA ALA A 43 -4.46 5.44 12.43
C ALA A 43 -4.19 4.77 11.08
N GLU A 44 -3.73 5.56 10.11
CA GLU A 44 -3.34 5.08 8.78
C GLU A 44 -2.17 4.10 8.90
N PHE A 45 -1.15 4.45 9.71
CA PHE A 45 -0.02 3.58 9.99
C PHE A 45 -0.44 2.23 10.56
N ALA A 46 -1.41 2.18 11.47
CA ALA A 46 -1.90 0.92 12.02
C ALA A 46 -2.41 -0.01 10.91
N GLY A 47 -3.20 0.51 9.96
CA GLY A 47 -3.68 -0.25 8.81
C GLY A 47 -2.54 -0.73 7.90
N ARG A 48 -1.55 0.14 7.64
CA ARG A 48 -0.35 -0.22 6.85
C ARG A 48 0.49 -1.30 7.54
N LEU A 49 0.65 -1.23 8.86
CA LEU A 49 1.42 -2.19 9.66
C LEU A 49 0.76 -3.57 9.70
N THR A 50 -0.58 -3.63 9.70
CA THR A 50 -1.34 -4.89 9.74
C THR A 50 -1.63 -5.47 8.35
N GLY A 51 -0.81 -5.14 7.35
CA GLY A 51 -0.88 -5.77 6.03
C GLY A 51 -1.78 -5.08 5.00
N SER A 52 -2.21 -3.83 5.26
CA SER A 52 -3.03 -3.04 4.33
C SER A 52 -4.28 -3.79 3.85
N SER A 53 -5.07 -4.30 4.80
CA SER A 53 -6.30 -5.05 4.49
C SER A 53 -7.29 -4.24 3.64
N ASP A 54 -7.30 -2.92 3.78
CA ASP A 54 -8.08 -1.99 2.96
C ASP A 54 -7.76 -2.05 1.46
N LEU A 55 -6.59 -2.61 1.09
CA LEU A 55 -6.16 -2.75 -0.31
C LEU A 55 -6.35 -4.17 -0.86
N TYR A 56 -6.16 -5.18 -0.03
CA TYR A 56 -5.95 -6.56 -0.50
C TYR A 56 -6.93 -7.58 0.10
N GLN A 57 -7.75 -7.22 1.08
CA GLN A 57 -8.63 -8.19 1.73
C GLN A 57 -9.87 -8.50 0.88
N ASP A 58 -10.42 -7.49 0.20
CA ASP A 58 -11.72 -7.58 -0.47
C ASP A 58 -11.72 -8.55 -1.67
N ASP A 59 -10.56 -8.78 -2.28
CA ASP A 59 -10.38 -9.75 -3.37
C ASP A 59 -9.81 -11.11 -2.88
N GLY A 60 -9.77 -11.31 -1.56
CA GLY A 60 -9.29 -12.54 -0.92
C GLY A 60 -7.78 -12.71 -0.89
N ARG A 61 -7.00 -11.68 -1.28
CA ARG A 61 -5.55 -11.74 -1.20
C ARG A 61 -5.06 -11.68 0.25
N ARG A 62 -3.93 -12.35 0.47
CA ARG A 62 -3.26 -12.41 1.78
C ARG A 62 -2.32 -11.20 1.92
N PRO A 63 -1.90 -10.82 3.14
CA PRO A 63 -0.95 -9.73 3.37
C PRO A 63 0.35 -9.81 2.55
N LEU A 64 0.74 -11.01 2.08
CA LEU A 64 1.88 -11.22 1.18
C LEU A 64 1.75 -10.45 -0.15
N ALA A 65 0.53 -10.09 -0.57
CA ALA A 65 0.28 -9.29 -1.76
C ALA A 65 0.87 -7.86 -1.62
N SER A 66 1.10 -7.39 -0.39
CA SER A 66 1.73 -6.11 -0.11
C SER A 66 3.24 -6.22 -0.03
N ILE A 67 3.97 -5.66 -0.99
CA ILE A 67 5.42 -5.43 -0.86
C ILE A 67 5.62 -4.10 -0.14
N ASN A 68 5.93 -4.19 1.15
CA ASN A 68 6.20 -3.03 2.01
C ASN A 68 7.66 -2.59 1.88
N PHE A 69 7.88 -1.32 1.57
CA PHE A 69 9.21 -0.73 1.43
C PHE A 69 9.23 0.73 1.90
N VAL A 70 10.39 1.22 2.32
CA VAL A 70 10.60 2.63 2.73
C VAL A 70 11.46 3.39 1.70
N THR A 71 12.31 2.68 0.96
CA THR A 71 13.18 3.22 -0.10
C THR A 71 13.25 2.25 -1.28
N CYS A 72 13.46 2.77 -2.49
CA CYS A 72 13.59 2.04 -3.75
C CYS A 72 14.50 2.81 -4.70
#